data_AF-A0A5U0ZXD0-F1
#
_entry.id   AF-A0A5U0ZXD0-F1
#
_cell.length_a   1.000
_cell.length_b   1.000
_cell.length_c   1.000
_cell.angle_alpha   90.00
_cell.angle_beta   90.00
_cell.angle_gamma   90.00
#
_symmetry.space_group_name_H-M   'P 1'
#
loop_
_entity.id
_entity.type
_entity.pdbx_description
1 polymer ?
#
loop_
_entity_poly.entity_id
_entity_poly.type
_entity_poly.pdbx_seq_one_letter_code
_entity_poly.pdbx_strand_id
1 'polypeptide(L)'
;MDVCYLCGNNFNLSSTVDHGEHVIQQAIGGNLVSKGILCKRCGGDLSRKIDNPFNAIFEGIATRLDIKTDRKANKSPSIPGEIISEVDVYGMNLKGTQVFWKGFKVAPVKPFHRFTKDKKKIIIYSSKKNFENYKLTVQKEIESMELDNPPEIIMCDDIDCIVQYKFPMDSVAFKKGIAKIAIGFASTHGISRETLHLALKISEDNHGYIDEQVFLVQYVPLSVIDKTLEKDKASLANYPSHNLILFTSKKRPSYL
;
A
#
# COMPACT_ATOMS: atom_id res chain seq x y z
N MET A 1 9.41 14.79 26.63
CA MET A 1 10.76 15.15 26.15
C MET A 1 10.59 16.40 25.30
N ASP A 2 11.36 17.46 25.53
CA ASP A 2 11.25 18.74 24.77
C ASP A 2 12.48 18.94 23.88
N VAL A 3 12.93 17.83 23.27
CA VAL A 3 14.13 17.75 22.43
C VAL A 3 13.77 17.04 21.14
N CYS A 4 14.24 17.59 20.02
CA CYS A 4 14.08 16.94 18.72
C CYS A 4 14.87 15.62 18.68
N TYR A 5 14.21 14.48 18.46
CA TYR A 5 14.87 13.16 18.46
C TYR A 5 15.93 13.04 17.36
N LEU A 6 15.87 13.87 16.31
CA LEU A 6 16.84 13.83 15.21
C LEU A 6 18.01 14.78 15.41
N CYS A 7 17.82 16.03 15.85
CA CYS A 7 18.95 16.97 15.97
C CYS A 7 19.42 17.19 17.41
N GLY A 8 18.76 16.62 18.42
CA GLY A 8 19.17 16.72 19.82
C GLY A 8 19.01 18.10 20.45
N ASN A 9 18.43 19.06 19.72
CA ASN A 9 18.23 20.42 20.21
C ASN A 9 16.88 20.54 20.93
N ASN A 10 16.87 21.35 21.99
CA ASN A 10 15.63 21.77 22.66
C ASN A 10 14.75 22.58 21.70
N PHE A 11 13.43 22.36 21.77
CA PHE A 11 12.48 23.18 21.04
C PHE A 11 12.45 24.60 21.59
N ASN A 12 12.14 25.57 20.72
CA ASN A 12 11.84 26.98 21.08
C ASN A 12 12.94 27.76 21.84
N LEU A 13 14.09 27.14 22.13
CA LEU A 13 15.31 27.78 22.67
C LEU A 13 16.37 28.06 21.58
N SER A 14 16.19 27.46 20.39
CA SER A 14 17.07 27.61 19.22
C SER A 14 16.22 27.80 17.95
N SER A 15 16.81 27.79 16.76
CA SER A 15 16.07 27.75 15.47
C SER A 15 15.26 26.44 15.22
N THR A 16 15.12 25.62 16.26
CA THR A 16 14.41 24.33 16.29
C THR A 16 12.92 24.56 16.55
N VAL A 17 12.17 24.80 15.47
CA VAL A 17 10.74 25.07 15.51
C VAL A 17 9.95 23.76 15.62
N ASP A 18 9.11 23.65 16.65
CA ASP A 18 8.20 22.52 16.83
C ASP A 18 7.08 22.55 15.77
N HIS A 19 6.67 21.36 15.34
CA HIS A 19 5.51 21.15 14.48
C HIS A 19 4.85 19.83 14.85
N GLY A 20 3.55 19.72 14.62
CA GLY A 20 2.87 18.43 14.77
C GLY A 20 3.44 17.43 13.76
N GLU A 21 4.20 16.46 14.25
CA GLU A 21 4.76 15.37 13.44
C GLU A 21 3.79 14.20 13.43
N HIS A 22 3.52 13.66 12.25
CA HIS A 22 2.77 12.42 12.11
C HIS A 22 3.67 11.22 12.44
N VAL A 23 3.36 10.50 13.52
CA VAL A 23 4.11 9.32 13.94
C VAL A 23 4.00 8.21 12.89
N ILE A 24 2.80 8.03 12.34
CA ILE A 24 2.52 7.18 11.18
C ILE A 24 2.20 8.12 10.02
N GLN A 25 2.79 7.89 8.85
CA GLN A 25 2.61 8.78 7.70
C GLN A 25 1.12 8.86 7.30
N GLN A 26 0.62 10.08 7.16
CA GLN A 26 -0.76 10.36 6.71
C GLN A 26 -1.13 9.67 5.40
N ALA A 27 -0.18 9.57 4.47
CA ALA A 27 -0.41 8.93 3.17
C ALA A 27 -0.82 7.46 3.26
N ILE A 28 -0.54 6.81 4.40
CA ILE A 28 -0.96 5.44 4.68
C ILE A 28 -2.05 5.38 5.76
N GLY A 29 -2.69 6.51 6.09
CA GLY A 29 -3.82 6.59 7.02
C GLY A 29 -3.45 6.91 8.46
N GLY A 30 -2.22 7.36 8.72
CA GLY A 30 -1.76 7.71 10.07
C GLY A 30 -2.37 9.00 10.61
N ASN A 31 -3.09 8.91 11.74
CA ASN A 31 -3.74 10.05 12.39
C ASN A 31 -3.05 10.50 13.70
N LEU A 32 -2.10 9.74 14.21
CA LEU A 32 -1.37 10.09 15.43
C LEU A 32 -0.38 11.22 15.14
N VAL A 33 -0.68 12.40 15.68
CA VAL A 33 0.17 13.59 15.61
C VAL A 33 0.76 13.87 16.99
N SER A 34 2.08 14.07 17.06
CA SER A 34 2.75 14.46 18.28
C SER A 34 3.54 15.75 18.07
N LYS A 35 3.47 16.62 19.07
CA LYS A 35 4.32 17.81 19.20
C LYS A 35 5.52 17.50 20.08
N GLY A 36 6.57 18.31 19.99
CA GLY A 36 7.74 18.21 20.87
C GLY A 36 8.60 16.96 20.66
N ILE A 37 8.50 16.30 19.50
CA ILE A 37 9.32 15.12 19.18
C ILE A 37 10.25 15.33 17.99
N LEU A 38 9.82 16.11 16.98
CA LEU A 38 10.59 16.37 15.77
C LEU A 38 10.40 17.81 15.31
N CYS A 39 11.49 18.50 15.01
CA CYS A 39 11.41 19.88 14.51
C CYS A 39 11.10 19.94 13.02
N LYS A 40 10.53 21.07 12.58
CA LYS A 40 10.09 21.29 11.19
C LYS A 40 11.18 21.03 10.15
N ARG A 41 12.43 21.40 10.46
CA ARG A 41 13.59 21.18 9.55
C ARG A 41 13.85 19.69 9.38
N CYS A 42 14.02 18.98 10.49
CA CYS A 42 14.28 17.54 10.50
C CYS A 42 13.10 16.75 9.92
N GLY A 43 11.86 17.14 10.22
CA GLY A 43 10.65 16.59 9.61
C GLY A 43 10.63 16.75 8.10
N GLY A 44 11.00 17.93 7.59
CA GLY A 44 11.15 18.15 6.15
C GLY A 44 12.21 17.25 5.49
N ASP A 45 13.34 17.01 6.18
CA ASP A 45 14.40 16.12 5.68
C ASP A 45 13.97 14.65 5.68
N LEU A 46 13.39 14.15 6.77
CA LEU A 46 12.87 12.79 6.86
C LEU A 46 11.71 12.59 5.89
N SER A 47 10.88 13.60 5.66
CA SER A 47 9.80 13.55 4.69
C SER A 47 10.32 13.27 3.28
N ARG A 48 11.36 13.98 2.85
CA ARG A 48 11.98 13.77 1.54
C ARG A 48 12.72 12.44 1.43
N LYS A 49 13.52 12.10 2.44
CA LYS A 49 14.45 10.97 2.40
C LYS A 49 13.81 9.63 2.76
N ILE A 50 12.74 9.64 3.56
CA ILE A 50 12.15 8.42 4.14
C ILE A 50 10.66 8.36 3.84
N ASP A 51 9.87 9.36 4.22
CA ASP A 51 8.40 9.26 4.09
C ASP A 51 7.97 9.12 2.63
N ASN A 52 8.53 9.92 1.71
CA ASN A 52 8.17 9.86 0.30
C ASN A 52 8.48 8.48 -0.33
N PRO A 53 9.71 7.92 -0.22
CA PRO A 53 9.99 6.56 -0.66
C PRO A 53 9.12 5.49 0.02
N PHE A 54 8.88 5.63 1.32
CA PHE A 54 8.06 4.68 2.09
C PHE A 54 6.60 4.70 1.63
N ASN A 55 6.00 5.88 1.48
CA ASN A 55 4.62 6.05 1.04
C ASN A 55 4.39 5.50 -0.36
N ALA A 56 5.37 5.62 -1.26
CA ALA A 56 5.28 5.07 -2.61
C ALA A 56 5.09 3.54 -2.61
N ILE A 57 5.68 2.84 -1.64
CA ILE A 57 5.51 1.38 -1.48
C ILE A 57 4.05 1.02 -1.15
N PHE A 58 3.40 1.87 -0.34
CA PHE A 58 2.03 1.67 0.10
C PHE A 58 0.99 2.28 -0.83
N GLU A 59 1.37 3.01 -1.89
CA GLU A 59 0.43 3.66 -2.81
C GLU A 59 -0.63 2.67 -3.33
N GLY A 60 -0.22 1.45 -3.66
CA GLY A 60 -1.13 0.41 -4.13
C GLY A 60 -2.09 -0.12 -3.07
N ILE A 61 -1.71 -0.10 -1.80
CA ILE A 61 -2.59 -0.47 -0.68
C ILE A 61 -3.52 0.70 -0.35
N ALA A 62 -2.95 1.90 -0.17
CA ALA A 62 -3.69 3.10 0.20
C ALA A 62 -4.79 3.44 -0.82
N THR A 63 -4.50 3.30 -2.12
CA THR A 63 -5.48 3.54 -3.17
C THR A 63 -6.61 2.51 -3.14
N ARG A 64 -6.29 1.23 -2.91
CA ARG A 64 -7.29 0.14 -2.83
C ARG A 64 -8.18 0.24 -1.59
N LEU A 65 -7.63 0.73 -0.49
CA LEU A 65 -8.36 0.96 0.77
C LEU A 65 -9.09 2.32 0.81
N ASP A 66 -9.01 3.13 -0.25
CA ASP A 66 -9.58 4.48 -0.32
C ASP A 66 -9.16 5.38 0.87
N ILE A 67 -7.89 5.27 1.27
CA ILE A 67 -7.34 6.09 2.36
C ILE A 67 -7.42 7.56 1.97
N LYS A 68 -8.13 8.35 2.78
CA LYS A 68 -8.25 9.80 2.57
C LYS A 68 -6.97 10.47 3.04
N THR A 69 -6.40 11.28 2.16
CA THR A 69 -5.27 12.15 2.46
C THR A 69 -5.72 13.60 2.41
N ASP A 70 -5.13 14.47 3.24
CA ASP A 70 -5.45 15.91 3.28
C ASP A 70 -5.26 16.62 1.94
N ARG A 71 -4.36 16.09 1.11
CA ARG A 71 -4.14 16.58 -0.26
C ARG A 71 -5.05 15.82 -1.22
N LYS A 72 -5.79 16.55 -2.06
CA LYS A 72 -6.49 15.95 -3.21
C LYS A 72 -5.47 15.25 -4.10
N ALA A 73 -5.62 13.93 -4.26
CA ALA A 73 -4.81 13.19 -5.23
C ALA A 73 -5.16 13.68 -6.65
N ASN A 74 -4.18 14.21 -7.38
CA ASN A 74 -4.37 14.67 -8.76
C ASN A 74 -4.44 13.50 -9.77
N LYS A 75 -4.20 12.25 -9.35
CA LYS A 75 -4.19 11.06 -10.20
C LYS A 75 -4.79 9.86 -9.48
N SER A 76 -5.51 9.02 -10.23
CA SER A 76 -5.87 7.66 -9.83
C SER A 76 -4.74 6.73 -10.29
N PRO A 77 -3.82 6.32 -9.41
CA PRO A 77 -2.67 5.53 -9.81
C PRO A 77 -3.12 4.17 -10.35
N SER A 78 -2.39 3.65 -11.33
CA SER A 78 -2.55 2.29 -11.86
C SER A 78 -1.54 1.38 -11.19
N ILE A 79 -2.01 0.39 -10.46
CA ILE A 79 -1.16 -0.48 -9.64
C ILE A 79 -0.89 -1.77 -10.41
N PRO A 80 0.35 -2.06 -10.82
CA PRO A 80 0.67 -3.27 -11.56
C PRO A 80 0.50 -4.51 -10.68
N GLY A 81 -0.08 -5.56 -11.24
CA GLY A 81 -0.25 -6.85 -10.61
C GLY A 81 -0.26 -7.98 -11.63
N GLU A 82 -0.32 -9.21 -11.12
CA GLU A 82 -0.32 -10.43 -11.93
C GLU A 82 -1.45 -11.35 -11.46
N ILE A 83 -2.19 -11.92 -12.41
CA ILE A 83 -3.24 -12.89 -12.10
C ILE A 83 -2.60 -14.21 -11.65
N ILE A 84 -3.00 -14.71 -10.48
CA ILE A 84 -2.54 -16.00 -9.94
C ILE A 84 -3.63 -17.07 -9.89
N SER A 85 -4.91 -16.70 -10.02
CA SER A 85 -5.99 -17.68 -10.15
C SER A 85 -5.92 -18.40 -11.50
N GLU A 86 -6.22 -19.70 -11.50
CA GLU A 86 -6.16 -20.52 -12.70
C GLU A 86 -7.30 -20.29 -13.67
N VAL A 87 -8.47 -19.90 -13.17
CA VAL A 87 -9.65 -19.62 -13.98
C VAL A 87 -10.29 -18.32 -13.53
N ASP A 88 -10.86 -17.59 -14.49
CA ASP A 88 -11.78 -16.49 -14.23
C ASP A 88 -13.25 -16.98 -14.23
N VAL A 89 -14.19 -16.04 -14.10
CA VAL A 89 -15.64 -16.31 -14.15
C VAL A 89 -16.14 -16.90 -15.47
N TYR A 90 -15.37 -16.81 -16.55
CA TYR A 90 -15.68 -17.41 -17.85
C TYR A 90 -15.03 -18.78 -18.04
N GLY A 91 -14.29 -19.28 -17.05
CA GLY A 91 -13.54 -20.53 -17.13
C GLY A 91 -12.26 -20.44 -17.97
N MET A 92 -11.73 -19.23 -18.20
CA MET A 92 -10.53 -18.99 -18.97
C MET A 92 -9.29 -19.01 -18.08
N ASN A 93 -8.23 -19.66 -18.56
CA ASN A 93 -6.94 -19.59 -17.87
C ASN A 93 -6.20 -18.30 -18.20
N LEU A 94 -6.11 -17.43 -17.18
CA LEU A 94 -5.47 -16.12 -17.26
C LEU A 94 -4.23 -16.02 -16.36
N LYS A 95 -3.77 -17.13 -15.75
CA LYS A 95 -2.62 -17.13 -14.85
C LYS A 95 -1.37 -16.55 -15.54
N GLY A 96 -0.65 -15.68 -14.84
CA GLY A 96 0.52 -14.97 -15.36
C GLY A 96 0.22 -13.72 -16.18
N THR A 97 -1.06 -13.41 -16.42
CA THR A 97 -1.44 -12.20 -17.15
C THR A 97 -1.15 -10.95 -16.32
N GLN A 98 -0.43 -10.00 -16.92
CA GLN A 98 -0.16 -8.71 -16.31
C GLN A 98 -1.39 -7.81 -16.38
N VAL A 99 -1.76 -7.25 -15.24
CA VAL A 99 -2.95 -6.41 -15.05
C VAL A 99 -2.60 -5.12 -14.31
N PHE A 100 -3.50 -4.15 -14.40
CA PHE A 100 -3.53 -2.99 -13.52
C PHE A 100 -4.78 -3.01 -12.67
N TRP A 101 -4.63 -2.67 -11.39
CA TRP A 101 -5.75 -2.20 -10.60
C TRP A 101 -5.90 -0.69 -10.79
N LYS A 102 -7.11 -0.26 -11.17
CA LYS A 102 -7.44 1.17 -11.31
C LYS A 102 -8.93 1.39 -11.13
N GLY A 103 -9.30 2.29 -10.22
CA GLY A 103 -10.70 2.69 -10.02
C GLY A 103 -11.59 1.51 -9.62
N PHE A 104 -11.13 0.69 -8.68
CA PHE A 104 -11.81 -0.52 -8.19
C PHE A 104 -12.01 -1.62 -9.23
N LYS A 105 -11.27 -1.58 -10.35
CA LYS A 105 -11.30 -2.60 -11.38
C LYS A 105 -9.94 -3.19 -11.65
N VAL A 106 -9.91 -4.48 -11.99
CA VAL A 106 -8.75 -5.16 -12.55
C VAL A 106 -8.87 -5.18 -14.06
N ALA A 107 -7.97 -4.50 -14.75
CA ALA A 107 -7.97 -4.43 -16.22
C ALA A 107 -6.63 -4.93 -16.76
N PRO A 108 -6.60 -5.55 -17.95
CA PRO A 108 -5.35 -6.02 -18.52
C PRO A 108 -4.47 -4.87 -18.99
N VAL A 109 -3.15 -5.04 -18.89
CA VAL A 109 -2.18 -4.03 -19.37
C VAL A 109 -2.36 -3.77 -20.87
N LYS A 110 -2.65 -4.82 -21.64
CA LYS A 110 -2.96 -4.76 -23.07
C LYS A 110 -4.26 -5.53 -23.34
N PRO A 111 -5.14 -5.03 -24.22
CA PRO A 111 -6.32 -5.79 -24.62
C PRO A 111 -5.97 -7.16 -25.21
N PHE A 112 -6.74 -8.18 -24.88
CA PHE A 112 -6.64 -9.51 -25.48
C PHE A 112 -8.01 -10.19 -25.50
N HIS A 113 -8.15 -11.32 -26.20
CA HIS A 113 -9.39 -12.09 -26.22
C HIS A 113 -9.15 -13.59 -26.03
N ARG A 114 -10.22 -14.31 -25.66
CA ARG A 114 -10.27 -15.77 -25.56
C ARG A 114 -11.61 -16.29 -26.10
N PHE A 115 -11.55 -17.41 -26.82
CA PHE A 115 -12.72 -18.16 -27.23
C PHE A 115 -13.14 -19.13 -26.12
N THR A 116 -14.44 -19.29 -25.91
CA THR A 116 -14.96 -20.41 -25.12
C THR A 116 -14.65 -21.74 -25.79
N LYS A 117 -14.60 -22.82 -25.01
CA LYS A 117 -14.32 -24.18 -25.53
C LYS A 117 -15.29 -24.60 -26.64
N ASP A 118 -16.55 -24.17 -26.56
CA ASP A 118 -17.59 -24.43 -27.55
C ASP A 118 -17.60 -23.42 -28.72
N LYS A 119 -16.67 -22.46 -28.72
CA LYS A 119 -16.56 -21.35 -29.68
C LYS A 119 -17.84 -20.52 -29.86
N LYS A 120 -18.81 -20.59 -28.95
CA LYS A 120 -20.04 -19.80 -29.03
C LYS A 120 -19.86 -18.36 -28.55
N LYS A 121 -18.82 -18.12 -27.74
CA LYS A 121 -18.55 -16.81 -27.13
C LYS A 121 -17.07 -16.47 -27.27
N ILE A 122 -16.83 -15.17 -27.40
CA ILE A 122 -15.50 -14.58 -27.34
C ILE A 122 -15.49 -13.49 -26.27
N ILE A 123 -14.56 -13.62 -25.34
CA ILE A 123 -14.41 -12.69 -24.22
C ILE A 123 -13.24 -11.78 -24.57
N ILE A 124 -13.52 -10.49 -24.70
CA ILE A 124 -12.54 -9.44 -24.91
C ILE A 124 -12.24 -8.79 -23.56
N TYR A 125 -11.01 -9.01 -23.09
CA TYR A 125 -10.48 -8.38 -21.88
C TYR A 125 -9.88 -7.04 -22.27
N SER A 126 -10.52 -5.93 -21.88
CA SER A 126 -10.04 -4.60 -22.24
C SER A 126 -10.67 -3.52 -21.37
N SER A 127 -10.00 -2.37 -21.24
CA SER A 127 -10.68 -1.19 -20.71
C SER A 127 -11.75 -0.69 -21.69
N LYS A 128 -12.83 -0.10 -21.16
CA LYS A 128 -13.90 0.51 -21.98
C LYS A 128 -13.39 1.43 -23.09
N LYS A 129 -12.34 2.22 -22.81
CA LYS A 129 -11.74 3.15 -23.78
C LYS A 129 -11.15 2.44 -25.01
N ASN A 130 -10.61 1.24 -24.82
CA ASN A 130 -9.91 0.50 -25.87
C ASN A 130 -10.77 -0.58 -26.53
N PHE A 131 -11.97 -0.85 -25.98
CA PHE A 131 -12.81 -1.96 -26.40
C PHE A 131 -13.23 -1.85 -27.87
N GLU A 132 -13.84 -0.74 -28.29
CA GLU A 132 -14.35 -0.59 -29.66
C GLU A 132 -13.25 -0.76 -30.71
N ASN A 133 -12.07 -0.17 -30.47
CA ASN A 133 -10.93 -0.31 -31.39
C ASN A 133 -10.44 -1.76 -31.48
N TYR A 134 -10.36 -2.47 -30.36
CA TYR A 134 -9.89 -3.85 -30.32
C TYR A 134 -10.95 -4.84 -30.86
N LYS A 135 -12.23 -4.54 -30.64
CA LYS A 135 -13.37 -5.30 -31.16
C LYS A 135 -13.35 -5.37 -32.68
N LEU A 136 -12.98 -4.29 -33.38
CA LEU A 136 -12.83 -4.31 -34.84
C LEU A 136 -11.77 -5.32 -35.31
N THR A 137 -10.66 -5.48 -34.56
CA THR A 137 -9.64 -6.49 -34.86
C THR A 137 -10.20 -7.90 -34.68
N VAL A 138 -10.94 -8.12 -33.59
CA VAL A 138 -11.57 -9.41 -33.29
C VAL A 138 -12.65 -9.78 -34.32
N GLN A 139 -13.43 -8.80 -34.79
CA GLN A 139 -14.45 -9.03 -35.81
C GLN A 139 -13.85 -9.52 -37.12
N LYS A 140 -12.75 -8.90 -37.58
CA LYS A 140 -12.01 -9.37 -38.76
C LYS A 140 -11.47 -10.79 -38.59
N GLU A 141 -11.02 -11.13 -37.39
CA GLU A 141 -10.56 -12.48 -37.07
C GLU A 141 -11.72 -13.49 -37.18
N ILE A 142 -12.88 -13.18 -36.61
CA ILE A 142 -14.09 -14.01 -36.69
C ILE A 142 -14.53 -14.22 -38.14
N GLU A 143 -14.57 -13.15 -38.95
CA GLU A 143 -14.93 -13.22 -40.37
C GLU A 143 -14.01 -14.17 -41.15
N SER A 144 -12.71 -14.20 -40.82
CA SER A 144 -11.74 -15.10 -41.44
C SER A 144 -11.85 -16.57 -41.02
N MET A 145 -12.60 -16.89 -39.95
CA MET A 145 -12.78 -18.26 -39.45
C MET A 145 -13.91 -19.03 -40.16
N GLU A 146 -14.68 -18.37 -41.05
CA GLU A 146 -15.77 -18.98 -41.82
C GLU A 146 -16.77 -19.80 -40.96
N LEU A 147 -17.09 -19.30 -39.77
CA LEU A 147 -17.99 -19.98 -38.83
C LEU A 147 -19.45 -19.87 -39.30
N ASP A 148 -20.19 -20.99 -39.27
CA ASP A 148 -21.63 -21.03 -39.61
C ASP A 148 -22.46 -20.07 -38.74
N ASN A 149 -22.07 -19.90 -37.48
CA ASN A 149 -22.69 -18.98 -36.55
C ASN A 149 -21.60 -18.14 -35.87
N PRO A 150 -21.60 -16.80 -36.02
CA PRO A 150 -20.60 -15.96 -35.40
C PRO A 150 -20.75 -15.96 -33.87
N PRO A 151 -19.64 -16.03 -33.11
CA PRO A 151 -19.67 -16.04 -31.65
C PRO A 151 -20.19 -14.71 -31.09
N GLU A 152 -20.87 -14.79 -29.95
CA GLU A 152 -21.26 -13.62 -29.17
C GLU A 152 -20.01 -12.95 -28.57
N ILE A 153 -19.84 -11.64 -28.80
CA ILE A 153 -18.73 -10.85 -28.26
C ILE A 153 -19.10 -10.29 -26.89
N ILE A 154 -18.35 -10.67 -25.86
CA ILE A 154 -18.51 -10.21 -24.47
C ILE A 154 -17.34 -9.30 -24.10
N MET A 155 -17.64 -8.13 -23.54
CA MET A 155 -16.62 -7.25 -22.95
C MET A 155 -16.39 -7.62 -21.48
N CYS A 156 -15.13 -7.83 -21.10
CA CYS A 156 -14.68 -7.91 -19.71
C CYS A 156 -13.76 -6.72 -19.42
N ASP A 157 -14.28 -5.74 -18.67
CA ASP A 157 -13.53 -4.53 -18.28
C ASP A 157 -13.12 -4.52 -16.79
N ASP A 158 -13.50 -5.58 -16.08
CA ASP A 158 -13.12 -5.88 -14.71
C ASP A 158 -12.96 -7.39 -14.58
N ILE A 159 -11.73 -7.85 -14.40
CA ILE A 159 -11.40 -9.27 -14.33
C ILE A 159 -11.59 -9.74 -12.90
N ASP A 160 -12.63 -10.54 -12.67
CA ASP A 160 -12.85 -11.21 -11.40
C ASP A 160 -11.87 -12.39 -11.24
N CYS A 161 -10.80 -12.15 -10.47
CA CYS A 161 -9.67 -13.06 -10.31
C CYS A 161 -8.87 -12.76 -9.02
N ILE A 162 -7.99 -13.68 -8.65
CA ILE A 162 -7.01 -13.43 -7.58
C ILE A 162 -5.77 -12.79 -8.21
N VAL A 163 -5.44 -11.58 -7.76
CA VAL A 163 -4.29 -10.81 -8.24
C VAL A 163 -3.22 -10.70 -7.15
N GLN A 164 -1.98 -11.01 -7.52
CA GLN A 164 -0.81 -10.75 -6.70
C GLN A 164 -0.22 -9.38 -7.02
N TYR A 165 0.10 -8.62 -5.97
CA TYR A 165 0.81 -7.35 -6.06
C TYR A 165 2.16 -7.48 -5.34
N LYS A 166 3.24 -7.05 -5.99
CA LYS A 166 4.57 -7.11 -5.39
C LYS A 166 4.67 -6.08 -4.26
N PHE A 167 5.05 -6.52 -3.06
CA PHE A 167 5.30 -5.65 -1.92
C PHE A 167 6.77 -5.78 -1.48
N PRO A 168 7.62 -4.74 -1.66
CA PRO A 168 9.06 -4.81 -1.42
C PRO A 168 9.43 -4.71 0.07
N MET A 169 9.12 -5.75 0.86
CA MET A 169 9.40 -5.81 2.31
C MET A 169 10.88 -5.63 2.66
N ASP A 170 11.79 -6.10 1.79
CA ASP A 170 13.23 -6.00 2.06
C ASP A 170 13.85 -4.68 1.62
N SER A 171 13.07 -3.75 1.07
CA SER A 171 13.60 -2.46 0.62
C SER A 171 14.06 -1.60 1.79
N VAL A 172 15.18 -0.88 1.58
CA VAL A 172 15.70 0.10 2.55
C VAL A 172 14.65 1.15 2.89
N ALA A 173 13.86 1.59 1.91
CA ALA A 173 12.78 2.54 2.11
C ALA A 173 11.70 2.00 3.07
N PHE A 174 11.28 0.73 2.90
CA PHE A 174 10.35 0.09 3.83
C PHE A 174 10.90 0.07 5.25
N LYS A 175 12.14 -0.40 5.41
CA LYS A 175 12.77 -0.57 6.72
C LYS A 175 13.00 0.77 7.45
N LYS A 176 13.48 1.79 6.74
CA LYS A 176 13.65 3.15 7.28
C LYS A 176 12.31 3.78 7.68
N GLY A 177 11.25 3.56 6.90
CA GLY A 177 9.92 4.07 7.24
C GLY A 177 9.34 3.44 8.51
N ILE A 178 9.44 2.11 8.66
CA ILE A 178 9.04 1.42 9.90
C ILE A 178 9.88 1.89 11.09
N ALA A 179 11.20 2.03 10.93
CA ALA A 179 12.06 2.58 11.98
C ALA A 179 11.64 4.00 12.39
N LYS A 180 11.31 4.87 11.43
CA LYS A 180 10.83 6.22 11.73
C LYS A 180 9.55 6.18 12.57
N ILE A 181 8.61 5.30 12.24
CA ILE A 181 7.37 5.12 13.02
C ILE A 181 7.72 4.69 14.45
N ALA A 182 8.59 3.69 14.62
CA ALA A 182 9.00 3.18 15.93
C ALA A 182 9.71 4.26 16.76
N ILE A 183 10.65 5.01 16.16
CA ILE A 183 11.36 6.13 16.81
C ILE A 183 10.37 7.21 17.21
N GLY A 184 9.50 7.64 16.30
CA GLY A 184 8.49 8.66 16.56
C GLY A 184 7.58 8.25 17.72
N PHE A 185 7.06 7.03 17.71
CA PHE A 185 6.21 6.48 18.77
C PHE A 185 6.95 6.37 20.11
N ALA A 186 8.19 5.89 20.12
CA ALA A 186 8.98 5.84 21.35
C ALA A 186 9.21 7.26 21.92
N SER A 187 9.51 8.23 21.06
CA SER A 187 9.68 9.63 21.46
C SER A 187 8.39 10.25 22.04
N THR A 188 7.20 9.89 21.54
CA THR A 188 5.92 10.35 22.15
C THR A 188 5.75 9.85 23.58
N HIS A 189 6.38 8.72 23.93
CA HIS A 189 6.36 8.13 25.27
C HIS A 189 7.56 8.57 26.12
N GLY A 190 8.32 9.56 25.66
CA GLY A 190 9.44 10.13 26.42
C GLY A 190 10.70 9.26 26.45
N ILE A 191 10.79 8.24 25.59
CA ILE A 191 12.01 7.43 25.45
C ILE A 191 13.12 8.27 24.84
N SER A 192 14.30 8.25 25.47
CA SER A 192 15.43 9.07 25.04
C SER A 192 16.06 8.54 23.75
N ARG A 193 16.46 9.46 22.88
CA ARG A 193 17.02 9.15 21.56
C ARG A 193 18.29 8.30 21.65
N GLU A 194 19.05 8.44 22.72
CA GLU A 194 20.28 7.70 23.00
C GLU A 194 19.99 6.20 23.21
N THR A 195 18.80 5.87 23.73
CA THR A 195 18.38 4.47 23.92
C THR A 195 17.95 3.79 22.61
N LEU A 196 17.61 4.56 21.58
CA LEU A 196 17.11 4.07 20.28
C LEU A 196 18.23 3.66 19.30
N HIS A 197 19.43 3.38 19.81
CA HIS A 197 20.66 3.11 19.06
C HIS A 197 20.58 1.96 18.03
N LEU A 198 19.59 1.07 18.13
CA LEU A 198 19.36 0.00 17.14
C LEU A 198 18.79 0.52 15.82
N ALA A 199 18.11 1.67 15.82
CA ALA A 199 17.47 2.24 14.63
C ALA A 199 17.88 3.69 14.36
N LEU A 200 18.26 4.44 15.40
CA LEU A 200 18.72 5.82 15.33
C LEU A 200 20.19 5.89 15.73
N LYS A 201 21.06 6.22 14.78
CA LYS A 201 22.47 6.49 15.04
C LYS A 201 22.67 7.97 15.28
N ILE A 202 23.51 8.32 16.24
CA ILE A 202 23.84 9.70 16.59
C ILE A 202 25.31 9.91 16.23
N SER A 203 25.60 10.87 15.36
CA SER A 203 26.96 11.28 15.01
C SER A 203 27.57 12.17 16.09
N GLU A 204 28.87 12.39 15.98
CA GLU A 204 29.66 13.19 16.92
C GLU A 204 29.16 14.64 17.05
N ASP A 205 28.54 15.19 15.99
CA ASP A 205 27.89 16.51 15.98
C ASP A 205 26.49 16.52 16.62
N ASN A 206 26.12 15.45 17.33
CA ASN A 206 24.81 15.22 17.94
C ASN A 206 23.65 15.12 16.92
N HIS A 207 23.94 15.01 15.62
CA HIS A 207 22.91 14.77 14.62
C HIS A 207 22.53 13.28 14.53
N GLY A 208 21.25 13.01 14.35
CA GLY A 208 20.69 11.67 14.25
C GLY A 208 20.45 11.29 12.80
N TYR A 209 20.65 10.02 12.47
CA TYR A 209 20.22 9.43 11.22
C TYR A 209 19.63 8.05 11.47
N ILE A 210 18.60 7.72 10.70
CA ILE A 210 18.00 6.38 10.75
C ILE A 210 18.92 5.42 10.00
N ASP A 211 19.27 4.32 10.66
CA ASP A 211 20.19 3.31 10.14
C ASP A 211 19.72 2.79 8.77
N GLU A 212 20.66 2.41 7.92
CA GLU A 212 20.37 1.76 6.65
C GLU A 212 20.05 0.28 6.84
N GLN A 213 20.65 -0.33 7.87
CA GLN A 213 20.49 -1.75 8.21
C GLN A 213 19.55 -1.92 9.40
N VAL A 214 18.35 -1.38 9.28
CA VAL A 214 17.29 -1.62 10.28
C VAL A 214 16.87 -3.09 10.21
N PHE A 215 16.97 -3.79 11.33
CA PHE A 215 16.47 -5.15 11.46
C PHE A 215 14.96 -5.14 11.68
N LEU A 216 14.20 -5.75 10.75
CA LEU A 216 12.77 -5.98 10.89
C LEU A 216 12.51 -7.47 11.02
N VAL A 217 11.90 -7.87 12.13
CA VAL A 217 11.40 -9.23 12.32
C VAL A 217 9.91 -9.21 12.05
N GLN A 218 9.47 -10.00 11.06
CA GLN A 218 8.06 -10.24 10.87
C GLN A 218 7.56 -11.13 12.01
N TYR A 219 6.48 -10.72 12.66
CA TYR A 219 5.82 -11.59 13.61
C TYR A 219 5.28 -12.82 12.88
N VAL A 220 5.63 -14.01 13.37
CA VAL A 220 5.09 -15.30 12.93
C VAL A 220 4.52 -15.98 14.17
N PRO A 221 3.28 -16.46 14.15
CA PRO A 221 2.69 -17.16 15.30
C PRO A 221 3.46 -18.46 15.55
N LEU A 222 4.15 -18.53 16.70
CA LEU A 222 5.04 -19.64 17.04
C LEU A 222 4.27 -20.78 17.72
N SER A 223 3.21 -20.48 18.47
CA SER A 223 2.40 -21.48 19.17
C SER A 223 1.09 -21.80 18.44
N VAL A 224 0.47 -22.92 18.82
CA VAL A 224 -0.89 -23.28 18.35
C VAL A 224 -1.90 -22.23 18.79
N ILE A 225 -1.74 -21.68 20.00
CA ILE A 225 -2.59 -20.61 20.52
C ILE A 225 -2.45 -19.36 19.64
N ASP A 226 -1.22 -18.91 19.36
CA ASP A 226 -0.97 -17.75 18.50
C ASP A 226 -1.58 -17.94 17.10
N LYS A 227 -1.48 -19.15 16.53
CA LYS A 227 -2.05 -19.46 15.22
C LYS A 227 -3.58 -19.37 15.23
N THR A 228 -4.22 -19.94 16.25
CA THR A 228 -5.68 -19.87 16.41
C THR A 228 -6.12 -18.42 16.59
N LEU A 229 -5.42 -17.66 17.44
CA LEU A 229 -5.70 -16.24 17.65
C LEU A 229 -5.54 -15.42 16.36
N GLU A 230 -4.44 -15.60 15.63
CA GLU A 230 -4.19 -14.87 14.38
C GLU A 230 -5.20 -15.20 13.27
N LYS A 231 -5.69 -16.45 13.22
CA LYS A 231 -6.73 -16.88 12.28
C LYS A 231 -8.08 -16.26 12.61
N ASP A 232 -8.44 -16.25 13.90
CA ASP A 232 -9.78 -15.88 14.35
C ASP A 232 -9.88 -14.38 14.71
N LYS A 233 -8.77 -13.63 14.74
CA LYS A 233 -8.73 -12.21 15.14
C LYS A 233 -9.73 -11.31 14.43
N ALA A 234 -10.03 -11.59 13.16
CA ALA A 234 -10.98 -10.78 12.37
C ALA A 234 -12.44 -10.96 12.85
N SER A 235 -12.73 -12.02 13.60
CA SER A 235 -14.05 -12.32 14.17
C SER A 235 -14.19 -11.88 15.64
N LEU A 236 -13.09 -11.44 16.28
CA LEU A 236 -13.06 -11.05 17.70
C LEU A 236 -13.16 -9.54 17.83
N ALA A 237 -14.29 -9.04 18.32
CA ALA A 237 -14.54 -7.59 18.45
C ALA A 237 -13.59 -6.86 19.41
N ASN A 238 -13.07 -7.56 20.44
CA ASN A 238 -12.24 -6.98 21.50
C ASN A 238 -10.88 -7.69 21.60
N TYR A 239 -10.18 -7.84 20.49
CA TYR A 239 -8.88 -8.49 20.49
C TYR A 239 -7.78 -7.54 21.03
N PRO A 240 -7.01 -7.94 22.06
CA PRO A 240 -5.89 -7.16 22.56
C PRO A 240 -4.69 -7.32 21.61
N SER A 241 -4.72 -6.62 20.49
CA SER A 241 -3.62 -6.56 19.53
C SER A 241 -2.86 -5.24 19.55
N HIS A 242 -1.54 -5.31 19.41
CA HIS A 242 -0.70 -4.21 18.94
C HIS A 242 -0.76 -4.13 17.40
N ASN A 243 -1.94 -3.84 16.86
CA ASN A 243 -2.16 -3.71 15.43
C ASN A 243 -2.13 -2.25 15.00
N LEU A 244 -1.48 -1.95 13.87
CA LEU A 244 -1.78 -0.74 13.10
C LEU A 244 -3.12 -0.98 12.38
N ILE A 245 -4.22 -0.59 13.01
CA ILE A 245 -5.55 -0.71 12.40
C ILE A 245 -5.75 0.52 11.49
N LEU A 246 -5.53 0.34 10.19
CA LEU A 246 -5.83 1.34 9.17
C LEU A 246 -7.33 1.28 8.83
N PHE A 247 -8.16 2.05 9.52
CA PHE A 247 -9.58 2.18 9.22
C PHE A 247 -9.90 3.49 8.48
N THR A 248 -10.69 3.41 7.41
CA THR A 248 -11.37 4.57 6.82
C THR A 248 -12.71 4.76 7.54
N SER A 249 -12.69 5.33 8.74
CA SER A 249 -13.92 5.55 9.49
C SER A 249 -14.71 6.74 8.92
N LYS A 250 -15.89 6.45 8.34
CA LYS A 250 -17.09 7.29 8.53
C LYS A 250 -17.97 6.65 9.60
N LYS A 251 -17.54 6.60 10.86
CA LYS A 251 -18.43 6.32 12.00
C LYS A 251 -17.86 6.90 13.31
N ARG A 252 -18.60 7.91 13.79
CA ARG A 252 -18.59 8.62 15.08
C ARG A 252 -17.44 8.30 16.06
N PRO A 253 -16.59 9.29 16.38
CA PRO A 253 -15.47 9.18 17.35
C PRO A 253 -15.86 8.91 18.81
N SER A 254 -17.16 8.91 19.16
CA SER A 254 -17.63 8.88 20.56
C SER A 254 -17.67 7.48 21.19
N TYR A 255 -17.04 6.48 20.59
CA TYR A 255 -17.03 5.09 21.05
C TYR A 255 -15.61 4.52 21.23
N LEU A 256 -14.61 5.40 21.30
CA LEU A 256 -13.25 5.07 21.76
C LEU A 256 -13.04 5.71 23.14
#